data_AF-A0A349K7R8-F1
#
_entry.id   AF-A0A349K7R8-F1
#
_cell.length_a   1.000
_cell.length_b   1.000
_cell.length_c   1.000
_cell.angle_alpha   90.00
_cell.angle_beta   90.00
_cell.angle_gamma   90.00
#
_symmetry.space_group_name_H-M   'P 1'
#
loop_
_entity.id
_entity.type
_entity.pdbx_description
1 polymer ?
#
loop_
_entity_poly.entity_id
_entity_poly.type
_entity_poly.pdbx_seq_one_letter_code
_entity_poly.pdbx_strand_id
1 'polypeptide(L)' 'KFFEDQYPVGRTGVPEDIGNAATFLCSDEASFITGHALPVDGGLTIQLQENFGVQQVQYYMDNLDTQMPYKR' A
#
# COMPACT_ATOMS: atom_id res chain seq x y z
N LYS A 1 -5.63 -12.90 3.38
CA LYS A 1 -4.35 -12.17 3.34
C LYS A 1 -4.09 -11.45 2.04
N PHE A 2 -4.76 -11.83 0.93
CA PHE A 2 -4.66 -11.17 -0.38
C PHE A 2 -4.22 -9.70 -0.37
N PHE A 3 -5.00 -8.81 0.28
CA PHE A 3 -4.67 -7.38 0.34
C PHE A 3 -3.41 -7.05 1.13
N GLU A 4 -3.15 -7.73 2.24
CA GLU A 4 -1.94 -7.52 3.05
C GLU A 4 -0.67 -7.94 2.27
N ASP A 5 -0.77 -9.04 1.53
CA ASP A 5 0.34 -9.61 0.75
C ASP A 5 0.76 -8.69 -0.42
N GLN A 6 -0.09 -7.73 -0.78
CA GLN A 6 0.22 -6.71 -1.80
C GLN A 6 1.21 -5.66 -1.31
N TYR A 7 1.33 -5.48 0.01
CA TYR A 7 2.14 -4.44 0.61
C TYR A 7 3.46 -5.05 1.13
N PRO A 8 4.64 -4.51 0.79
CA PRO A 8 5.91 -4.95 1.37
C PRO A 8 5.95 -4.92 2.90
N VAL A 9 5.22 -3.98 3.51
CA VAL A 9 5.09 -3.89 4.97
C VAL A 9 4.24 -5.04 5.58
N GLY A 10 3.57 -5.85 4.76
CA GLY A 10 2.84 -7.04 5.18
C GLY A 10 1.51 -6.78 5.89
N ARG A 11 0.92 -5.59 5.70
CA ARG A 11 -0.41 -5.23 6.23
C ARG A 11 -1.09 -4.18 5.37
N THR A 12 -2.41 -4.11 5.45
CA THR A 12 -3.17 -2.98 4.90
C THR A 12 -2.89 -1.71 5.70
N GLY A 13 -2.97 -0.56 5.02
CA GLY A 13 -2.91 0.74 5.68
C GLY A 13 -4.08 0.96 6.64
N VAL A 14 -3.83 1.74 7.69
CA VAL A 14 -4.85 2.25 8.62
C VAL A 14 -4.88 3.79 8.55
N PRO A 15 -5.98 4.45 8.95
CA PRO A 15 -6.08 5.91 8.88
C PRO A 15 -4.91 6.65 9.55
N GLU A 16 -4.35 6.08 10.62
CA GLU A 16 -3.21 6.63 11.35
C GLU A 16 -1.94 6.71 10.51
N ASP A 17 -1.74 5.82 9.53
CA ASP A 17 -0.57 5.88 8.63
C ASP A 17 -0.54 7.20 7.85
N ILE A 18 -1.70 7.60 7.32
CA ILE A 18 -1.87 8.86 6.58
C ILE A 18 -1.85 10.05 7.55
N GLY A 19 -2.55 9.93 8.69
CA GLY A 19 -2.63 11.00 9.68
C GLY A 19 -1.27 11.38 10.26
N ASN A 20 -0.42 10.39 10.55
CA ASN A 20 0.92 10.62 11.06
C ASN A 20 1.82 11.31 10.01
N ALA A 21 1.77 10.86 8.76
CA ALA A 21 2.54 11.48 7.67
C ALA A 21 2.09 12.93 7.40
N ALA A 22 0.78 13.19 7.41
CA ALA A 22 0.24 14.54 7.29
C ALA A 22 0.67 15.42 8.46
N THR A 23 0.61 14.91 9.69
CA THR A 23 1.04 15.63 10.90
C THR A 23 2.52 16.01 10.81
N PHE A 24 3.38 15.08 10.37
CA PHE A 24 4.80 15.37 10.13
C PHE A 24 4.99 16.46 9.05
N LEU A 25 4.31 16.36 7.90
CA LEU A 25 4.46 17.36 6.84
C LEU A 25 3.95 18.76 7.23
N CYS A 26 3.05 18.85 8.21
CA CYS A 26 2.58 20.11 8.77
C CYS A 26 3.40 20.63 9.96
N SER A 27 4.41 19.87 10.43
CA SER A 27 5.25 20.23 11.57
C SER A 27 6.44 21.12 11.18
N ASP A 28 7.05 21.77 12.17
CA ASP A 28 8.24 22.61 11.97
C ASP A 28 9.45 21.79 11.49
N GLU A 29 9.51 20.51 11.85
CA GLU A 29 10.53 19.56 11.41
C GLU A 29 10.53 19.36 9.89
N ALA A 30 9.41 19.59 9.21
CA ALA A 30 9.28 19.50 7.76
C ALA A 30 9.44 20.86 7.04
N SER A 31 9.90 21.92 7.73
CA SER A 31 9.92 23.31 7.23
C SER A 31 10.70 23.53 5.92
N PHE A 32 11.58 22.61 5.51
CA PHE A 32 12.31 22.68 4.25
C PHE A 32 11.80 21.71 3.17
N ILE A 33 10.75 20.95 3.45
CA ILE A 33 10.13 20.01 2.50
C ILE A 33 8.99 20.74 1.78
N THR A 34 9.16 20.96 0.48
CA THR A 34 8.11 21.54 -0.37
C THR A 34 8.17 20.95 -1.77
N GLY A 35 7.02 20.93 -2.48
CA GLY A 35 6.91 20.39 -3.84
C GLY A 35 7.14 18.88 -3.98
N HIS A 36 7.14 18.14 -2.86
CA HIS A 36 7.39 16.70 -2.84
C HIS A 36 6.11 15.91 -2.58
N ALA A 37 5.90 14.84 -3.35
CA ALA A 37 4.87 13.85 -3.07
C ALA A 37 5.49 12.71 -2.25
N LEU A 38 5.10 12.60 -0.97
CA LEU A 38 5.55 11.52 -0.08
C LEU A 38 4.59 10.31 -0.20
N PRO A 39 5.03 9.15 -0.74
CA PRO A 39 4.20 7.95 -0.77
C PRO A 39 4.01 7.39 0.64
N VAL A 40 2.76 7.12 1.00
CA VAL A 40 2.36 6.52 2.30
C VAL A 40 1.46 5.33 2.00
N ASP A 41 2.03 4.29 1.43
CA ASP A 41 1.28 3.19 0.81
C ASP A 41 1.82 1.81 1.18
N GLY A 42 2.61 1.71 2.26
CA GLY A 42 3.20 0.45 2.69
C GLY A 42 4.22 -0.16 1.73
N GLY A 43 4.66 0.58 0.70
CA GLY A 43 5.60 0.14 -0.34
C GLY A 43 4.93 -0.36 -1.61
N LEU A 44 3.64 -0.10 -1.81
CA LEU A 44 2.89 -0.58 -2.96
C LEU A 44 3.43 -0.01 -4.29
N THR A 45 3.71 1.30 -4.34
CA THR A 45 4.07 2.00 -5.59
C THR A 45 5.48 1.70 -6.08
N ILE A 46 6.39 1.25 -5.20
CA ILE A 46 7.79 0.95 -5.59
C ILE A 46 7.95 -0.47 -6.16
N GLN A 47 6.92 -1.31 -6.10
CA GLN A 47 6.96 -2.62 -6.72
C GLN A 47 6.93 -2.50 -8.25
N LEU A 48 7.66 -3.40 -8.93
CA LEU A 48 7.49 -3.58 -10.38
C LEU A 48 6.04 -4.02 -10.66
N GLN A 49 5.31 -3.26 -11.47
CA GLN A 49 3.90 -3.53 -11.76
C GLN A 49 3.66 -4.94 -12.35
N GLU A 50 4.64 -5.51 -13.05
CA GLU A 50 4.57 -6.87 -13.56
C GLU A 50 4.55 -7.92 -12.43
N ASN A 51 5.35 -7.73 -11.37
CA ASN A 51 5.38 -8.64 -10.24
C ASN A 51 4.05 -8.61 -9.47
N PHE A 52 3.44 -7.44 -9.36
CA PHE A 52 2.15 -7.27 -8.69
C PHE A 52 1.04 -8.10 -9.37
N GLY A 53 0.90 -7.97 -10.69
CA GLY A 53 -0.09 -8.73 -11.44
C GLY A 53 0.13 -10.25 -11.37
N VAL A 54 1.40 -10.69 -11.48
CA VAL A 54 1.76 -12.11 -11.38
C VAL A 54 1.47 -12.67 -9.98
N GLN A 55 1.80 -11.93 -8.92
CA GLN A 55 1.52 -12.36 -7.54
C GLN A 55 0.03 -12.48 -7.27
N GLN A 56 -0.80 -11.58 -7.81
CA GLN A 56 -2.25 -11.68 -7.69
C GLN A 56 -2.82 -12.90 -8.40
N VAL A 57 -2.35 -13.17 -9.62
CA VAL A 57 -2.77 -14.36 -10.37
C VAL A 57 -2.36 -15.62 -9.62
N GLN A 58 -1.11 -15.71 -9.16
CA GLN A 58 -0.63 -16.87 -8.42
C GLN A 58 -1.43 -17.09 -7.14
N TYR A 59 -1.65 -16.04 -6.34
CA TYR A 59 -2.48 -16.13 -5.14
C TYR A 59 -3.89 -16.65 -5.47
N TYR A 60 -4.52 -16.14 -6.54
CA TYR A 60 -5.86 -16.59 -6.93
C TYR A 60 -5.88 -18.06 -7.34
N MET A 61 -4.89 -18.50 -8.11
CA MET A 61 -4.77 -19.91 -8.52
C MET A 61 -4.54 -20.84 -7.31
N ASP A 62 -3.79 -20.38 -6.31
CA ASP A 62 -3.51 -21.14 -5.08
C ASP A 62 -4.66 -21.09 -4.06
N ASN A 63 -5.60 -20.14 -4.21
CA ASN A 63 -6.71 -19.91 -3.29
C ASN A 63 -8.01 -19.70 -4.07
N LEU A 64 -8.42 -20.69 -4.86
CA LEU A 64 -9.61 -20.61 -5.75
C LEU A 64 -10.94 -20.36 -5.00
N ASP A 65 -10.97 -20.61 -3.69
CA ASP A 65 -12.08 -20.33 -2.79
C ASP A 65 -12.10 -18.87 -2.29
N THR A 66 -11.09 -18.06 -2.64
CA THR A 66 -11.00 -16.66 -2.24
C THR A 66 -12.23 -15.89 -2.68
N GLN A 67 -12.98 -15.38 -1.69
CA GLN A 67 -14.12 -14.52 -1.95
C GLN A 67 -13.64 -13.07 -2.11
N MET A 68 -13.63 -12.58 -3.35
CA MET A 68 -13.26 -11.20 -3.66
C MET A 68 -14.31 -10.24 -3.08
N PRO A 69 -13.91 -9.22 -2.30
CA PRO A 69 -14.86 -8.29 -1.65
C PRO A 69 -15.56 -7.36 -2.65
N TYR A 70 -15.02 -7.23 -3.86
CA TYR A 70 -15.61 -6.44 -4.94
C TYR A 70 -15.76 -7.32 -6.19
N LYS A 71 -16.71 -8.27 -6.16
CA LYS A 71 -17.24 -8.84 -7.40
C LYS A 71 -18.09 -7.76 -8.07
N ARG A 72 -17.65 -7.26 -9.23
CA ARG A 72 -18.58 -6.60 -10.16
C ARG A 72 -19.57 -7.63 -10.69
#